data_AF-A0A2H3BVD5-F1
#
_entry.id   AF-A0A2H3BVD5-F1
#
_cell.length_a   1.000
_cell.length_b   1.000
_cell.length_c   1.000
_cell.angle_alpha   90.00
_cell.angle_beta   90.00
_cell.angle_gamma   90.00
#
_symmetry.space_group_name_H-M   'P 1'
#
loop_
_entity.id
_entity.type
_entity.pdbx_description
1 polymer ?
#
loop_
_entity_poly.entity_id
_entity_poly.type
_entity_poly.pdbx_seq_one_letter_code
_entity_poly.pdbx_strand_id
1 'polypeptide(L)'
;MKGTRVATINYLMDWIAECNGGMLWCSGLAGTGKSSLVGTLHELLTVHAGMWNRLGAFIRYDRIEYSDASHLITSIAYSLGMYD
;
A
#
# COMPACT_ATOMS: atom_id res chain seq x y z
N MET A 1 -2.25 -3.21 -18.52
CA MET A 1 -3.63 -3.73 -18.61
C MET A 1 -4.54 -2.61 -19.09
N LYS A 2 -5.16 -2.73 -20.27
CA LYS A 2 -6.15 -1.75 -20.75
C LYS A 2 -7.49 -2.11 -20.12
N GLY A 3 -8.11 -1.19 -19.38
CA GLY A 3 -9.55 -1.26 -19.06
C GLY A 3 -9.90 -1.11 -17.59
N THR A 4 -10.04 0.14 -17.16
CA THR A 4 -10.62 0.62 -15.88
C THR A 4 -9.76 0.48 -14.62
N ARG A 5 -9.75 1.57 -13.83
CA ARG A 5 -9.12 1.63 -12.51
C ARG A 5 -9.71 0.59 -11.54
N VAL A 6 -10.96 0.19 -11.76
CA VAL A 6 -11.65 -0.86 -11.01
C VAL A 6 -10.99 -2.22 -11.20
N ALA A 7 -10.66 -2.61 -12.43
CA ALA A 7 -9.99 -3.89 -12.69
C ALA A 7 -8.62 -3.97 -12.00
N THR A 8 -7.86 -2.86 -11.98
CA THR A 8 -6.60 -2.78 -11.25
C THR A 8 -6.80 -2.93 -9.74
N ILE A 9 -7.82 -2.29 -9.17
CA ILE A 9 -8.14 -2.41 -7.74
C ILE A 9 -8.51 -3.86 -7.40
N ASN A 10 -9.38 -4.50 -8.18
CA ASN A 10 -9.79 -5.88 -7.93
C ASN A 10 -8.59 -6.83 -7.97
N TYR A 11 -7.73 -6.71 -8.99
CA TYR A 11 -6.50 -7.49 -9.08
C TYR A 11 -5.60 -7.32 -7.84
N LEU A 12 -5.44 -6.08 -7.35
CA LEU A 12 -4.62 -5.81 -6.16
C LEU A 12 -5.27 -6.36 -4.89
N MET A 13 -6.60 -6.29 -4.77
CA MET A 13 -7.33 -6.86 -3.65
C MET A 13 -7.23 -8.38 -3.61
N ASP A 14 -7.38 -9.04 -4.76
CA ASP A 14 -7.21 -10.49 -4.87
C ASP A 14 -5.79 -10.90 -4.47
N TRP A 15 -4.78 -10.18 -4.97
CA TRP A 15 -3.38 -10.42 -4.62
C TRP A 15 -3.09 -10.24 -3.11
N ILE A 16 -3.65 -9.20 -2.47
CA ILE A 16 -3.50 -9.00 -1.02
C ILE A 16 -4.19 -10.12 -0.24
N ALA A 17 -5.37 -10.57 -0.69
CA ALA A 17 -6.12 -11.63 -0.04
C ALA A 17 -5.38 -12.97 -0.03
N GLU A 18 -4.54 -13.25 -1.05
CA GLU A 18 -3.67 -14.43 -1.08
C GLU A 18 -2.69 -14.48 0.11
N CYS A 19 -2.18 -13.32 0.56
CA CYS A 19 -1.29 -13.19 1.73
C CYS A 19 -0.15 -14.24 1.77
N ASN A 20 0.47 -14.48 0.62
CA ASN A 20 1.52 -15.48 0.43
C ASN A 20 2.94 -14.98 0.79
N GLY A 21 3.06 -13.78 1.36
CA GLY A 21 4.34 -13.14 1.68
C GLY A 21 5.09 -12.54 0.47
N GLY A 22 4.46 -12.49 -0.71
CA GLY A 22 5.04 -11.91 -1.91
C GLY A 22 5.15 -10.38 -1.87
N MET A 23 5.89 -9.83 -2.85
CA MET A 23 6.00 -8.39 -3.09
C MET A 23 5.48 -8.04 -4.49
N LEU A 24 4.58 -7.07 -4.57
CA LEU A 24 4.04 -6.56 -5.84
C LEU A 24 4.56 -5.16 -6.12
N TRP A 25 5.08 -4.96 -7.34
CA TRP A 25 5.63 -3.67 -7.77
C TRP A 25 4.70 -2.95 -8.76
N CYS A 26 4.13 -1.82 -8.33
CA CYS A 26 3.30 -0.95 -9.17
C CYS A 26 4.14 0.05 -9.97
N SER A 27 4.43 -0.24 -11.24
CA SER A 27 5.18 0.66 -12.13
C SER A 27 4.28 1.48 -13.08
N GLY A 28 4.81 2.58 -13.62
CA GLY A 28 4.12 3.42 -14.62
C GLY A 28 4.67 4.84 -14.67
N LEU A 29 4.31 5.61 -15.71
CA LEU A 29 4.77 6.99 -15.88
C LEU A 29 4.39 7.89 -14.70
N ALA A 30 5.17 8.95 -14.46
CA ALA A 30 4.80 9.99 -13.51
C ALA A 30 3.42 10.58 -13.86
N GLY A 31 2.62 10.93 -12.86
CA GLY A 31 1.29 11.48 -13.08
C GLY A 31 0.18 10.47 -13.43
N THR A 32 0.46 9.18 -13.61
CA THR A 32 -0.58 8.17 -13.90
C THR A 32 -1.44 7.77 -12.68
N GLY A 33 -1.30 8.45 -11.55
CA GLY A 33 -2.14 8.23 -10.37
C GLY A 33 -1.81 6.97 -9.57
N LYS A 34 -0.57 6.46 -9.62
CA LYS A 34 -0.12 5.31 -8.81
C LYS A 34 -0.31 5.53 -7.31
N SER A 35 0.17 6.65 -6.77
CA SER A 35 -0.03 7.00 -5.36
C SER A 35 -1.52 7.17 -5.02
N SER A 36 -2.30 7.75 -5.94
CA SER A 36 -3.75 7.87 -5.78
C SER A 36 -4.45 6.51 -5.77
N LEU A 37 -4.00 5.53 -6.57
CA LEU A 37 -4.53 4.16 -6.57
C LEU A 37 -4.28 3.48 -5.22
N VAL A 38 -3.06 3.62 -4.71
CA VAL A 38 -2.63 3.07 -3.43
C VAL A 38 -3.37 3.74 -2.25
N GLY A 39 -3.70 5.03 -2.34
CA GLY A 39 -4.59 5.72 -1.40
C GLY A 39 -6.03 5.17 -1.41
N THR A 40 -6.60 4.91 -2.59
CA THR A 40 -7.92 4.25 -2.69
C THR A 40 -7.90 2.84 -2.08
N LEU A 41 -6.82 2.07 -2.30
CA LEU A 41 -6.67 0.75 -1.66
C LEU A 41 -6.62 0.86 -0.14
N HIS A 42 -5.89 1.84 0.41
CA HIS A 42 -5.85 2.07 1.84
C HIS A 42 -7.24 2.33 2.43
N GLU A 43 -8.04 3.21 1.83
CA GLU A 43 -9.42 3.46 2.28
C GLU A 43 -10.27 2.19 2.24
N LEU A 44 -10.22 1.43 1.14
CA LEU A 44 -10.96 0.19 1.00
C LEU A 44 -10.52 -0.86 2.04
N LEU A 45 -9.21 -1.04 2.23
CA LEU A 45 -8.68 -1.99 3.19
C LEU A 45 -9.02 -1.58 4.61
N THR A 46 -8.97 -0.31 4.98
CA THR A 46 -9.34 0.17 6.32
C THR A 46 -10.82 -0.07 6.61
N VAL A 47 -11.70 0.13 5.61
CA VAL A 47 -13.13 -0.17 5.75
C VAL A 47 -13.39 -1.68 5.87
N HIS A 48 -12.65 -2.51 5.13
CA HIS A 48 -12.85 -3.96 5.10
C HIS A 48 -11.92 -4.74 6.05
N ALA A 49 -11.01 -4.07 6.79
CA ALA A 49 -9.99 -4.71 7.62
C ALA A 49 -10.60 -5.59 8.71
N GLY A 50 -11.75 -5.16 9.27
CA GLY A 50 -12.51 -5.97 10.22
C GLY A 50 -13.07 -7.27 9.64
N MET A 51 -13.18 -7.40 8.31
CA MET A 51 -13.68 -8.61 7.65
C MET A 51 -12.58 -9.65 7.42
N TRP A 52 -11.30 -9.25 7.36
CA TRP A 52 -10.22 -10.16 6.97
C TRP A 52 -9.48 -10.79 8.15
N ASN A 53 -9.82 -10.46 9.41
CA ASN A 53 -9.14 -10.95 10.62
C ASN A 53 -7.60 -10.88 10.51
N ARG A 54 -7.09 -9.87 9.81
CA ARG A 54 -5.68 -9.71 9.46
C ARG A 54 -5.24 -8.30 9.80
N LEU A 55 -4.04 -8.20 10.37
CA LEU A 55 -3.37 -6.93 10.63
C LEU A 55 -2.65 -6.48 9.35
N GLY A 56 -2.69 -5.18 9.08
CA GLY A 56 -2.00 -4.56 7.96
C GLY A 56 -1.64 -3.13 8.31
N ALA A 57 -0.56 -2.62 7.71
CA ALA A 57 -0.10 -1.26 7.89
C ALA A 57 0.09 -0.59 6.53
N PHE A 58 -0.21 0.70 6.47
CA PHE A 58 0.02 1.53 5.30
C PHE A 58 1.14 2.53 5.58
N ILE A 59 2.22 2.46 4.80
CA ILE A 59 3.42 3.28 5.03
C ILE A 59 3.73 4.04 3.75
N ARG A 60 3.68 5.37 3.83
CA ARG A 60 4.12 6.26 2.75
C ARG A 60 5.56 6.70 3.02
N TYR A 61 6.42 6.49 2.04
CA TYR A 61 7.79 7.00 2.05
C TYR A 61 8.04 7.87 0.83
N ASP A 62 8.55 9.08 1.07
CA ASP A 62 8.91 10.02 0.02
C ASP A 62 10.41 10.35 0.13
N ARG A 63 11.18 9.94 -0.88
CA ARG A 63 12.63 10.15 -0.92
C ARG A 63 13.03 11.62 -1.08
N ILE A 64 12.11 12.49 -1.48
CA ILE A 64 12.37 13.93 -1.59
C ILE A 64 12.31 14.55 -0.19
N GLU A 65 11.37 14.10 0.64
CA GLU A 65 11.24 14.53 2.03
C GLU A 65 12.28 13.85 2.94
N TYR A 66 12.66 12.60 2.64
CA TYR A 66 13.60 11.80 3.41
C TYR A 66 14.75 11.32 2.51
N SER A 67 15.81 12.12 2.42
CA SER A 67 16.96 11.84 1.54
C SER A 67 17.82 10.67 2.00
N ASP A 68 17.82 10.37 3.30
CA ASP A 68 18.53 9.24 3.89
C ASP A 68 17.57 8.05 4.12
N ALA A 69 17.84 6.96 3.41
CA ALA A 69 17.09 5.71 3.51
C ALA A 69 17.28 5.01 4.86
N SER A 70 18.31 5.36 5.63
CA SER A 70 18.55 4.81 6.97
C SER A 70 17.34 5.04 7.90
N HIS A 71 16.61 6.14 7.69
CA HIS A 71 15.41 6.47 8.47
C HIS A 71 14.18 5.65 8.09
N LEU A 72 14.16 4.97 6.94
CA LEU A 72 12.98 4.21 6.49
C LEU A 72 12.59 3.14 7.52
N ILE A 73 13.56 2.35 7.99
CA ILE A 73 13.31 1.28 8.96
C ILE A 73 12.80 1.85 10.27
N THR A 74 13.40 2.95 10.75
CA THR A 74 12.97 3.63 11.97
C THR A 74 11.55 4.19 11.83
N SER A 75 11.20 4.78 10.68
CA SER A 75 9.86 5.29 10.39
C SER A 75 8.82 4.17 10.33
N ILE A 76 9.17 3.01 9.75
CA ILE A 76 8.32 1.82 9.77
C ILE A 76 8.08 1.36 11.21
N ALA A 77 9.15 1.19 11.99
CA ALA A 77 9.07 0.74 13.37
C ALA A 77 8.24 1.69 14.24
N TYR A 78 8.48 2.99 14.13
CA TYR A 78 7.72 4.04 14.82
C TYR A 78 6.23 3.97 14.43
N SER A 79 5.92 3.88 13.13
CA SER A 79 4.54 3.81 12.66
C SER A 79 3.81 2.56 13.16
N LEU A 80 4.49 1.43 13.29
CA LEU A 80 3.88 0.19 13.80
C LEU A 80 3.65 0.25 15.32
N GLY A 81 4.60 0.81 16.07
CA GLY A 81 4.49 0.94 17.53
C GLY A 81 3.42 1.93 18.01
N MET A 82 2.87 2.76 17.11
CA MET A 82 1.76 3.66 17.44
C MET A 82 0.39 2.97 17.51
N TYR A 83 0.29 1.71 17.06
CA TYR A 83 -0.96 0.93 17.01
C TYR A 83 -0.96 -0.29 17.94
N ASP A 84 0.04 -0.38 18.83
CA ASP A 84 0.15 -1.37 19.92
C ASP A 84 -0.57 -0.84 21.18
#